data_AF-A0A924X4Y1-F1
#
_entry.id   AF-A0A924X4Y1-F1
#
_cell.length_a   1.000
_cell.length_b   1.000
_cell.length_c   1.000
_cell.angle_alpha   90.00
_cell.angle_beta   90.00
_cell.angle_gamma   90.00
#
_symmetry.space_group_name_H-M   'P 1'
#
loop_
_entity.id
_entity.type
_entity.pdbx_description
1 polymer ?
#
loop_
_entity_poly.entity_id
_entity_poly.type
_entity_poly.pdbx_seq_one_letter_code
_entity_poly.pdbx_strand_id
1 'polypeptide(L)'
;GGFYNFIAFVGAFALVPFTRRFGPKVMHSICLTLAGLAMLSIPAIHDRALLFIPMVGIGLAWASIMGNPYVMLAGSLPQDRVGVYMGIFNMFIVIPMMIQIFTLPLYYDAWLGGNPENVIRLAGSLLICAAIAVLFVTTAHTSARRATPIGPE
;
A
#
# COMPACT_ATOMS: atom_id res chain seq x y z
N GLY A 1 -6.42 -24.55 -10.10
CA GLY A 1 -5.26 -23.66 -9.89
C GLY A 1 -5.10 -22.58 -10.96
N GLY A 2 -5.07 -22.95 -12.25
CA GLY A 2 -4.75 -22.01 -13.35
C GLY A 2 -5.77 -20.89 -13.59
N PHE A 3 -7.07 -21.20 -13.61
CA PHE A 3 -8.13 -20.21 -13.84
C PHE A 3 -8.19 -19.10 -12.76
N TYR A 4 -7.83 -19.44 -11.52
CA TYR A 4 -7.80 -18.52 -10.38
C TYR A 4 -6.63 -17.56 -10.43
N ASN A 5 -5.43 -18.06 -10.75
CA ASN A 5 -4.27 -17.20 -11.00
C ASN A 5 -4.50 -16.31 -12.21
N PHE A 6 -5.20 -16.81 -13.24
CA PHE A 6 -5.57 -16.02 -14.41
C PHE A 6 -6.46 -14.83 -14.05
N ILE A 7 -7.53 -15.01 -13.27
CA ILE A 7 -8.41 -13.92 -12.83
C ILE A 7 -7.65 -12.91 -11.94
N ALA A 8 -6.84 -13.40 -10.99
CA ALA A 8 -6.04 -12.53 -10.14
C ALA A 8 -5.00 -11.73 -10.93
N PHE A 9 -4.36 -12.35 -11.92
CA PHE A 9 -3.39 -11.73 -12.82
C PHE A 9 -4.05 -10.69 -13.72
N VAL A 10 -5.24 -10.99 -14.28
CA VAL A 10 -6.03 -10.04 -15.07
C VAL A 10 -6.49 -8.85 -14.20
N GLY A 11 -6.91 -9.10 -12.96
CA GLY A 11 -7.24 -8.04 -12.00
C GLY A 11 -6.05 -7.14 -11.68
N ALA A 12 -4.85 -7.72 -11.50
CA ALA A 12 -3.61 -6.97 -11.31
C ALA A 12 -3.23 -6.12 -12.53
N PHE A 13 -3.39 -6.66 -13.74
CA PHE A 13 -3.16 -5.93 -14.99
C PHE A 13 -4.18 -4.82 -15.23
N ALA A 14 -5.45 -5.04 -14.88
CA ALA A 14 -6.50 -4.03 -14.98
C ALA A 14 -6.25 -2.82 -14.07
N LEU A 15 -5.44 -2.99 -13.02
CA LEU A 15 -5.06 -1.92 -12.10
C LEU A 15 -4.04 -0.93 -12.70
N VAL A 16 -3.16 -1.41 -13.59
CA VAL A 16 -2.09 -0.62 -14.22
C VAL A 16 -2.58 0.62 -14.97
N PRO A 17 -3.61 0.56 -15.84
CA PRO A 17 -4.13 1.76 -16.51
C PRO A 17 -4.81 2.74 -15.54
N PHE A 18 -5.44 2.24 -14.47
CA PHE A 18 -6.04 3.08 -13.44
C PHE A 18 -4.98 3.89 -12.68
N THR A 19 -3.87 3.26 -12.29
CA THR A 19 -2.73 3.95 -11.66
C THR A 19 -2.20 5.10 -12.52
N ARG A 20 -2.12 4.90 -13.85
CA ARG A 20 -1.66 5.93 -14.79
C ARG A 20 -2.64 7.10 -14.94
N ARG A 21 -3.94 6.88 -14.74
CA ARG A 21 -5.00 7.90 -14.93
C ARG A 21 -5.28 8.74 -13.68
N PHE A 22 -5.31 8.13 -12.50
CA PHE A 22 -5.68 8.80 -11.24
C PHE A 22 -4.47 9.31 -10.44
N GLY A 23 -3.25 8.92 -10.84
CA GLY A 23 -2.01 9.30 -10.19
C GLY A 23 -1.64 8.37 -9.02
N PRO A 24 -0.34 8.28 -8.70
CA PRO A 24 0.19 7.27 -7.77
C PRO A 24 -0.35 7.42 -6.35
N LYS A 25 -0.59 8.65 -5.88
CA LYS A 25 -1.13 8.94 -4.54
C LYS A 25 -2.53 8.36 -4.32
N VAL A 26 -3.48 8.74 -5.18
CA VAL A 26 -4.88 8.32 -5.05
C VAL A 26 -4.98 6.82 -5.23
N MET A 27 -4.26 6.28 -6.21
CA MET A 27 -4.27 4.85 -6.45
C MET A 27 -3.68 4.06 -5.28
N HIS A 28 -2.60 4.55 -4.68
CA HIS A 28 -2.02 3.92 -3.50
C HIS A 28 -2.99 3.87 -2.32
N SER A 29 -3.69 4.98 -2.05
CA SER A 29 -4.71 5.04 -1.00
C SER A 29 -5.86 4.04 -1.27
N ILE A 30 -6.40 3.99 -2.50
CA ILE A 30 -7.46 3.04 -2.87
C ILE A 30 -7.01 1.58 -2.68
N CYS A 31 -5.81 1.24 -3.15
CA CYS A 31 -5.29 -0.11 -3.00
C CYS A 31 -5.11 -0.50 -1.53
N LEU A 32 -4.59 0.39 -0.69
CA LEU A 32 -4.45 0.16 0.75
C LEU A 32 -5.81 -0.02 1.43
N THR A 33 -6.82 0.77 1.06
CA THR A 33 -8.19 0.59 1.57
C THR A 33 -8.78 -0.75 1.15
N LEU A 34 -8.63 -1.15 -0.11
CA LEU A 34 -9.11 -2.44 -0.61
C LEU A 34 -8.44 -3.61 0.11
N ALA A 35 -7.13 -3.55 0.35
CA ALA A 35 -6.43 -4.58 1.11
C ALA A 35 -6.80 -4.58 2.60
N GLY A 36 -7.03 -3.41 3.19
CA GLY A 36 -7.51 -3.30 4.57
C GLY A 36 -8.88 -3.96 4.76
N LEU A 37 -9.83 -3.68 3.86
CA LEU A 37 -11.15 -4.32 3.83
C LEU A 37 -11.05 -5.83 3.55
N ALA A 38 -10.19 -6.21 2.60
CA ALA A 38 -9.91 -7.62 2.30
C ALA A 38 -9.39 -8.36 3.55
N MET A 39 -8.39 -7.81 4.24
CA MET A 39 -7.86 -8.40 5.48
C MET A 39 -8.92 -8.49 6.57
N LEU A 40 -9.72 -7.44 6.80
CA LEU A 40 -10.81 -7.48 7.79
C LEU A 40 -11.87 -8.52 7.47
N SER A 41 -12.09 -8.84 6.18
CA SER A 41 -13.07 -9.85 5.75
C SER A 41 -12.57 -11.30 5.89
N ILE A 42 -11.25 -11.54 5.92
CA ILE A 42 -10.69 -12.91 5.95
C ILE A 42 -11.21 -13.75 7.13
N PRO A 43 -11.23 -13.25 8.39
CA PRO A 43 -11.72 -14.04 9.53
C PRO A 43 -13.20 -14.44 9.44
N ALA A 44 -14.00 -13.75 8.63
CA ALA A 44 -15.41 -14.09 8.45
C ALA A 44 -15.61 -15.21 7.39
N ILE A 45 -14.59 -15.47 6.56
CA ILE A 45 -14.68 -16.37 5.42
C ILE A 45 -14.22 -17.77 5.82
N HIS A 46 -15.15 -18.73 5.78
CA HIS A 46 -14.87 -20.15 6.05
C HIS A 46 -14.74 -20.98 4.78
N ASP A 47 -15.18 -20.44 3.63
CA ASP A 47 -15.11 -21.10 2.33
C ASP A 47 -13.81 -20.74 1.59
N ARG A 48 -13.06 -21.76 1.15
CA ARG A 48 -11.82 -21.59 0.40
C ARG A 48 -12.02 -20.83 -0.91
N ALA A 49 -13.19 -20.94 -1.54
CA ALA A 49 -13.48 -20.23 -2.79
C ALA A 49 -13.66 -18.71 -2.57
N LEU A 50 -14.15 -18.30 -1.40
CA LEU A 50 -14.35 -16.88 -1.10
C LEU A 50 -13.04 -16.17 -0.72
N LEU A 51 -12.00 -16.91 -0.28
CA LEU A 51 -10.67 -16.35 0.03
C LEU A 51 -9.93 -15.80 -1.19
N PHE A 52 -10.33 -16.18 -2.41
CA PHE A 52 -9.74 -15.64 -3.63
C PHE A 52 -10.03 -14.14 -3.80
N ILE A 53 -11.19 -13.67 -3.35
CA ILE A 53 -11.57 -12.25 -3.46
C ILE A 53 -10.63 -11.36 -2.62
N PRO A 54 -10.41 -11.63 -1.32
CA PRO A 54 -9.41 -10.94 -0.52
C PRO A 54 -7.99 -11.02 -1.08
N MET A 55 -7.58 -12.18 -1.63
CA MET A 55 -6.23 -12.35 -2.18
C MET A 55 -5.96 -11.41 -3.35
N VAL A 56 -6.94 -11.16 -4.22
CA VAL A 56 -6.80 -10.16 -5.29
C VAL A 56 -6.57 -8.78 -4.68
N GLY A 57 -7.42 -8.35 -3.74
CA GLY A 57 -7.28 -7.04 -3.07
C GLY A 57 -5.91 -6.84 -2.40
N ILE A 58 -5.42 -7.85 -1.70
CA ILE A 58 -4.10 -7.84 -1.06
C ILE A 58 -2.97 -7.79 -2.12
N GLY A 59 -3.08 -8.56 -3.21
CA GLY A 59 -2.11 -8.54 -4.30
C GLY A 59 -2.01 -7.17 -4.98
N LEU A 60 -3.15 -6.50 -5.18
CA LEU A 60 -3.21 -5.14 -5.72
C LEU A 60 -2.50 -4.12 -4.80
N ALA A 61 -2.70 -4.23 -3.49
CA ALA A 61 -2.01 -3.38 -2.52
C ALA A 61 -0.51 -3.64 -2.49
N TRP A 62 -0.09 -4.91 -2.56
CA TRP A 62 1.33 -5.24 -2.60
C TRP A 62 2.03 -4.64 -3.82
N ALA A 63 1.43 -4.79 -5.01
CA ALA A 63 1.93 -4.15 -6.23
C ALA A 63 2.04 -2.63 -6.08
N SER A 64 1.07 -2.01 -5.40
CA SER A 64 1.09 -0.57 -5.14
C SER A 64 2.19 -0.15 -4.14
N ILE A 65 2.40 -0.90 -3.05
CA ILE A 65 3.43 -0.63 -2.04
C ILE A 65 4.84 -0.68 -2.65
N MET A 66 5.07 -1.60 -3.58
CA MET A 66 6.36 -1.73 -4.27
C MET A 66 6.62 -0.64 -5.32
N GLY A 67 5.59 0.02 -5.85
CA GLY A 67 5.73 0.97 -6.96
C GLY A 67 5.41 2.42 -6.61
N ASN A 68 4.21 2.68 -6.09
CA ASN A 68 3.66 4.04 -5.99
C ASN A 68 4.43 4.95 -5.02
N PRO A 69 4.87 4.51 -3.82
CA PRO A 69 5.67 5.34 -2.93
C PRO A 69 7.00 5.79 -3.54
N TYR A 70 7.67 4.89 -4.27
CA TYR A 70 8.92 5.20 -4.97
C TYR A 70 8.72 6.25 -6.06
N VAL A 71 7.64 6.14 -6.83
CA VAL A 71 7.30 7.14 -7.86
C VAL A 71 6.96 8.50 -7.21
N MET A 72 6.25 8.49 -6.09
CA MET A 72 5.91 9.70 -5.34
C MET A 72 7.16 10.39 -4.77
N LEU A 73 8.16 9.62 -4.33
CA LEU A 73 9.42 10.14 -3.81
C LEU A 73 10.36 10.61 -4.92
N ALA A 74 10.55 9.81 -5.95
CA ALA A 74 11.50 10.09 -7.05
C ALA A 74 11.23 11.44 -7.73
N GLY A 75 9.96 11.86 -7.83
CA GLY A 75 9.58 13.17 -8.37
C GLY A 75 10.05 14.38 -7.56
N SER A 76 10.52 14.17 -6.33
CA SER A 76 11.00 15.22 -5.42
C SER A 76 12.52 15.17 -5.18
N LEU A 77 13.24 14.22 -5.80
CA LEU A 77 14.65 13.97 -5.53
C LEU A 77 15.60 14.65 -6.53
N PRO A 78 16.75 15.18 -6.08
CA PRO A 78 17.82 15.66 -6.95
C PRO A 78 18.35 14.54 -7.85
N GLN A 79 18.44 14.79 -9.16
CA GLN A 79 18.86 13.81 -10.17
C GLN A 79 20.29 13.29 -9.94
N ASP A 80 21.15 14.09 -9.31
CA ASP A 80 22.57 13.77 -9.04
C ASP A 80 22.76 12.74 -7.92
N ARG A 81 21.74 12.50 -7.08
CA ARG A 81 21.85 11.61 -5.90
C ARG A 81 20.66 10.68 -5.69
N VAL A 82 19.84 10.46 -6.72
CA VAL A 82 18.63 9.61 -6.64
C VAL A 82 18.92 8.26 -5.98
N GLY A 83 20.03 7.61 -6.35
CA GLY A 83 20.41 6.31 -5.77
C GLY A 83 20.58 6.33 -4.25
N VAL A 84 21.21 7.37 -3.69
CA VAL A 84 21.43 7.50 -2.24
C VAL A 84 20.10 7.72 -1.51
N TYR A 85 19.27 8.62 -2.00
CA TYR A 85 17.96 8.91 -1.40
C TYR A 85 16.98 7.72 -1.49
N MET A 86 17.03 6.97 -2.60
CA MET A 86 16.23 5.75 -2.76
C MET A 86 16.71 4.63 -1.80
N GLY A 87 18.01 4.53 -1.56
CA GLY A 87 18.57 3.62 -0.55
C GLY A 87 18.11 3.98 0.87
N ILE A 88 18.10 5.26 1.22
CA ILE A 88 17.59 5.75 2.51
C ILE A 88 16.10 5.42 2.66
N PHE A 89 15.30 5.62 1.62
CA PHE A 89 13.88 5.27 1.63
C PHE A 89 13.65 3.77 1.89
N ASN A 90 14.44 2.90 1.28
CA ASN A 90 14.38 1.46 1.56
C ASN A 90 14.68 1.14 3.03
N MET A 91 15.63 1.83 3.66
CA MET A 91 15.90 1.66 5.08
C MET A 91 14.70 2.05 5.94
N PHE A 92 13.94 3.09 5.57
CA PHE A 92 12.70 3.46 6.25
C PHE A 92 11.57 2.43 6.10
N ILE A 93 11.61 1.55 5.11
CA ILE A 93 10.64 0.45 4.98
C ILE A 93 11.10 -0.76 5.81
N VAL A 94 12.39 -1.10 5.73
CA VAL A 94 12.94 -2.30 6.36
C VAL A 94 13.06 -2.15 7.88
N ILE A 95 13.44 -0.98 8.39
CA ILE A 95 13.59 -0.77 9.83
C ILE A 95 12.28 -1.02 10.60
N PRO A 96 11.13 -0.41 10.23
CA PRO A 96 9.85 -0.71 10.87
C PRO A 96 9.43 -2.17 10.73
N MET A 97 9.72 -2.80 9.59
CA MET A 97 9.46 -4.22 9.38
C MET A 97 10.25 -5.10 10.35
N MET A 98 11.54 -4.82 10.56
CA MET A 98 12.31 -5.56 11.56
C MET A 98 11.76 -5.36 12.96
N ILE A 99 11.46 -4.11 13.35
CA ILE A 99 10.87 -3.80 14.66
C ILE A 99 9.56 -4.58 14.84
N GLN A 100 8.69 -4.60 13.84
CA GLN A 100 7.44 -5.35 13.85
C GLN A 100 7.69 -6.85 14.09
N ILE A 101 8.61 -7.46 13.35
CA ILE A 101 8.89 -8.91 13.46
C ILE A 101 9.35 -9.28 14.88
N PHE A 102 10.17 -8.46 15.52
CA PHE A 102 10.62 -8.72 16.89
C PHE A 102 9.57 -8.38 17.96
N THR A 103 8.73 -7.38 17.69
CA THR A 103 7.77 -6.89 18.69
C THR A 103 6.47 -7.70 18.67
N LEU A 104 6.04 -8.20 17.51
CA LEU A 104 4.79 -8.93 17.35
C LEU A 104 4.65 -10.14 18.30
N PRO A 105 5.68 -11.00 18.48
CA PRO A 105 5.61 -12.10 19.46
C PRO A 105 5.40 -11.65 20.91
N LEU A 106 5.87 -10.46 21.30
CA LEU A 106 5.77 -9.97 22.69
C LEU A 106 4.33 -9.68 23.12
N TYR A 107 3.49 -9.22 22.19
CA TYR A 107 2.09 -8.88 22.48
C TYR A 107 1.08 -9.82 21.80
N TYR A 108 1.54 -10.81 21.04
CA TYR A 108 0.70 -11.79 20.35
C TYR A 108 -0.18 -12.60 21.32
N ASP A 109 0.41 -13.15 22.38
CA ASP A 109 -0.35 -13.94 23.36
C ASP A 109 -1.07 -13.04 24.37
N ALA A 110 -0.41 -11.97 24.84
CA ALA A 110 -0.93 -11.10 25.89
C ALA A 110 -2.09 -10.19 25.44
N TRP A 111 -2.02 -9.63 24.23
CA TRP A 111 -3.02 -8.66 23.72
C TRP A 111 -3.90 -9.23 22.61
N LEU A 112 -3.37 -10.12 21.76
CA LEU A 112 -4.14 -10.70 20.66
C LEU A 112 -4.74 -12.08 20.99
N GLY A 113 -4.50 -12.58 22.21
CA GLY A 113 -5.08 -13.84 22.69
C GLY A 113 -4.59 -15.07 21.93
N GLY A 114 -3.41 -14.99 21.32
CA GLY A 114 -2.80 -16.10 20.57
C GLY A 114 -3.53 -16.49 19.28
N ASN A 115 -4.51 -15.69 18.83
CA ASN A 115 -5.31 -15.99 17.64
C ASN A 115 -4.80 -15.22 16.39
N PRO A 116 -4.38 -15.92 15.31
CA PRO A 116 -3.97 -15.29 14.06
C PRO A 116 -5.03 -14.38 13.43
N GLU A 117 -6.33 -14.64 13.66
CA GLU A 117 -7.40 -13.77 13.17
C GLU A 117 -7.29 -12.34 13.68
N ASN A 118 -6.90 -12.17 14.95
CA ASN A 118 -6.75 -10.85 15.56
C ASN A 118 -5.56 -10.10 14.96
N VAL A 119 -4.50 -10.81 14.54
CA VAL A 119 -3.36 -10.21 13.81
C VAL A 119 -3.82 -9.70 12.45
N ILE A 120 -4.64 -10.48 11.74
CA ILE A 120 -5.17 -10.09 10.43
C ILE A 120 -6.10 -8.87 10.57
N ARG A 121 -6.96 -8.82 11.60
CA ARG A 121 -7.82 -7.66 11.87
C ARG A 121 -7.00 -6.41 12.18
N LEU A 122 -5.95 -6.55 12.98
CA LEU A 122 -5.01 -5.48 13.29
C LEU A 122 -4.28 -4.99 12.01
N ALA A 123 -3.76 -5.91 11.20
CA ALA A 123 -3.11 -5.55 9.94
C ALA A 123 -4.08 -4.81 9.00
N GLY A 124 -5.32 -5.28 8.88
CA GLY A 124 -6.35 -4.64 8.08
C GLY A 124 -6.69 -3.23 8.55
N SER A 125 -6.81 -3.00 9.86
CA SER A 125 -7.06 -1.66 10.41
C SER A 125 -5.88 -0.72 10.20
N LEU A 126 -4.64 -1.18 10.39
CA LEU A 126 -3.44 -0.39 10.10
C LEU A 126 -3.34 -0.01 8.62
N LEU A 127 -3.72 -0.90 7.69
CA LEU A 127 -3.74 -0.58 6.25
C LEU A 127 -4.76 0.52 5.93
N ILE A 128 -5.92 0.53 6.58
CA ILE A 128 -6.91 1.62 6.42
C ILE A 128 -6.36 2.93 7.00
N CYS A 129 -5.73 2.90 8.17
CA CYS A 129 -5.05 4.06 8.73
C CYS A 129 -3.95 4.58 7.80
N ALA A 130 -3.17 3.68 7.18
CA ALA A 130 -2.16 4.04 6.18
C ALA A 130 -2.79 4.67 4.93
N ALA A 131 -3.92 4.14 4.45
CA ALA A 131 -4.64 4.71 3.32
C ALA A 131 -5.07 6.16 3.58
N ILE A 132 -5.52 6.45 4.80
CA ILE A 132 -5.88 7.80 5.26
C ILE A 132 -4.61 8.67 5.37
N ALA A 133 -3.53 8.14 5.97
CA ALA A 133 -2.26 8.84 6.09
C ALA A 133 -1.69 9.29 4.72
N VAL A 134 -1.82 8.44 3.70
CA VAL A 134 -1.38 8.74 2.33
C VAL A 134 -2.11 9.96 1.75
N LEU A 135 -3.35 10.24 2.16
CA LEU A 135 -4.10 11.42 1.71
C LEU A 135 -3.43 12.74 2.15
N PHE A 136 -2.67 12.72 3.25
CA PHE A 136 -1.92 13.89 3.73
C PHE A 136 -0.57 14.09 3.03
N VAL A 137 -0.11 13.14 2.22
CA VAL A 137 1.18 13.25 1.51
C VAL A 137 1.08 14.27 0.38
N THR A 138 1.99 15.24 0.37
CA THR A 138 2.12 16.23 -0.72
C THR A 138 3.09 15.71 -1.77
N THR A 139 2.62 15.51 -3.00
CA THR A 139 3.45 15.10 -4.14
C THR A 139 3.94 16.30 -4.94
N ALA A 140 5.19 16.28 -5.43
CA ALA A 140 5.77 17.37 -6.21
C ALA A 140 4.97 17.78 -7.47
N HIS A 141 4.20 16.85 -8.06
CA HIS A 141 3.36 17.15 -9.23
C HIS A 141 2.24 18.17 -8.93
N THR A 142 1.84 18.31 -7.67
CA THR A 142 0.92 19.37 -7.20
C THR A 142 1.60 20.73 -7.11
N SER A 143 2.92 20.77 -6.90
CA SER A 143 3.70 22.01 -6.75
C SER A 143 3.86 22.75 -8.09
N ALA A 144 4.06 22.02 -9.19
CA ALA A 144 4.17 22.60 -10.53
C ALA A 144 2.88 23.30 -11.02
N ARG A 145 1.70 22.87 -10.55
CA ARG A 145 0.41 23.54 -10.85
C ARG A 145 0.11 24.73 -9.93
N ARG A 146 0.76 24.84 -8.76
CA ARG A 146 0.62 26.00 -7.86
C ARG A 146 1.64 27.10 -8.14
N ALA A 147 2.72 26.77 -8.84
CA ALA A 147 3.77 27.70 -9.24
C ALA A 147 3.58 28.26 -10.66
N THR A 148 2.34 28.49 -11.12
CA THR A 148 2.12 29.55 -12.11
C THR A 148 2.22 30.87 -11.37
N PRO A 149 3.25 31.69 -11.60
CA PRO A 149 3.14 33.10 -11.30
C PRO A 149 2.02 33.62 -12.20
N ILE A 150 0.93 34.07 -11.59
CA ILE A 150 0.08 35.03 -12.27
C ILE A 150 0.95 36.29 -12.36
N GLY A 151 1.37 36.64 -13.57
CA GLY A 151 2.05 37.89 -13.83
C GLY A 151 2.34 38.07 -15.32
N PRO A 152 2.39 39.31 -15.81
CA PRO A 152 1.47 40.42 -15.55
C PRO A 152 0.79 40.88 -16.86
N GLU A 153 -0.44 41.36 -16.78
CA GLU A 153 -0.96 42.33 -17.76
C GLU A 153 -0.63 43.73 -17.24
#